data_AF-A0A9D8L744-F1
#
_entry.id   AF-A0A9D8L744-F1
#
_cell.length_a   1.000
_cell.length_b   1.000
_cell.length_c   1.000
_cell.angle_alpha   90.00
_cell.angle_beta   90.00
_cell.angle_gamma   90.00
#
_symmetry.space_group_name_H-M   'P 1'
#
loop_
_entity.id
_entity.type
_entity.pdbx_description
1 polymer ?
#
loop_
_entity_poly.entity_id
_entity_poly.type
_entity_poly.pdbx_seq_one_letter_code
_entity_poly.pdbx_strand_id
1 'polypeptide(L)'
;MAQAWGVNPTVVVLRATNPDIYPELRSAAPPWPSKRSLDRIHPLIALKSSKNVDGALAFIKFAMAPDNMAALMEQNLYVIPPYDLAAKSEKFKSFLADKPWVTGYQEAKQVSPIDVMGDFAYVDDQFGRIIMQNLQSALKPGGSVKTAMDAAQKQLEALAKKV
;
A
#
# COMPACT_ATOMS: atom_id res chain seq x y z
N MET A 1 -18.15 -15.75 -9.76
CA MET A 1 -16.96 -14.87 -9.73
C MET A 1 -16.65 -14.53 -8.29
N ALA A 2 -15.48 -14.90 -7.78
CA ALA A 2 -15.01 -14.44 -6.47
C ALA A 2 -14.19 -13.15 -6.70
N GLN A 3 -14.75 -12.00 -6.35
CA GLN A 3 -14.04 -10.73 -6.38
C GLN A 3 -13.37 -10.52 -5.03
N ALA A 4 -12.06 -10.80 -4.95
CA ALA A 4 -11.25 -10.53 -3.78
C ALA A 4 -10.48 -9.21 -3.98
N TRP A 5 -10.51 -8.33 -2.98
CA TRP A 5 -9.66 -7.15 -2.92
C TRP A 5 -8.29 -7.57 -2.36
N GLY A 6 -7.41 -8.05 -3.25
CA GLY A 6 -6.09 -8.56 -2.88
C GLY A 6 -5.01 -7.49 -2.88
N VAL A 7 -4.20 -7.45 -1.82
CA VAL A 7 -2.90 -6.76 -1.81
C VAL A 7 -1.82 -7.70 -2.34
N ASN A 8 -0.68 -7.21 -2.84
CA ASN A 8 0.41 -8.05 -3.36
C ASN A 8 0.76 -9.30 -2.50
N PRO A 9 0.79 -9.23 -1.15
CA PRO A 9 0.98 -10.40 -0.29
C PRO A 9 -0.04 -11.53 -0.49
N THR A 10 -1.28 -11.22 -0.87
CA THR A 10 -2.33 -12.22 -1.14
C THR A 10 -1.97 -13.06 -2.36
N VAL A 11 -1.32 -12.48 -3.37
CA VAL A 11 -0.92 -13.20 -4.59
C VAL A 11 0.20 -14.20 -4.30
N VAL A 12 1.12 -13.89 -3.38
CA VAL A 12 2.16 -14.83 -2.90
C VAL A 12 1.53 -16.05 -2.26
N VAL A 13 0.57 -15.84 -1.37
CA VAL A 13 -0.12 -16.95 -0.68
C VAL A 13 -0.87 -17.80 -1.68
N LEU A 14 -1.67 -17.19 -2.56
CA LEU A 14 -2.44 -17.90 -3.58
C LEU A 14 -1.57 -18.76 -4.51
N ARG A 15 -0.34 -18.32 -4.85
CA ARG A 15 0.60 -19.14 -5.63
C ARG A 15 0.92 -20.46 -4.93
N ALA A 16 1.10 -20.43 -3.61
CA ALA A 16 1.48 -21.59 -2.81
C ALA A 16 0.28 -22.46 -2.43
N THR A 17 -0.88 -21.85 -2.15
CA THR A 17 -2.04 -22.54 -1.57
C THR A 17 -3.13 -22.89 -2.59
N ASN A 18 -3.10 -22.29 -3.78
CA ASN A 18 -4.15 -22.43 -4.79
C ASN A 18 -3.57 -22.50 -6.22
N PRO A 19 -2.77 -23.54 -6.55
CA PRO A 19 -2.05 -23.62 -7.82
C PRO A 19 -2.96 -23.67 -9.06
N ASP A 20 -4.19 -24.16 -8.93
CA ASP A 20 -5.15 -24.20 -10.04
C ASP A 20 -5.78 -22.83 -10.33
N ILE A 21 -5.90 -21.97 -9.30
CA ILE A 21 -6.53 -20.64 -9.41
C ILE A 21 -5.48 -19.60 -9.80
N TYR A 22 -4.23 -19.76 -9.37
CA TYR A 22 -3.17 -18.79 -9.58
C TYR A 22 -2.99 -18.37 -11.06
N PRO A 23 -2.98 -19.29 -12.06
CA PRO A 23 -2.90 -18.94 -13.48
C PRO A 23 -4.13 -18.16 -13.99
N GLU A 24 -5.28 -18.33 -13.33
CA GLU A 24 -6.54 -17.67 -13.69
C GLU A 24 -6.72 -16.31 -13.01
N LEU A 25 -5.83 -15.93 -12.09
CA LEU A 25 -5.90 -14.62 -11.44
C LEU A 25 -5.86 -13.50 -12.48
N ARG A 26 -6.72 -12.52 -12.27
CA ARG A 26 -6.79 -11.26 -13.01
C ARG A 26 -6.87 -10.12 -12.00
N SER A 27 -6.43 -8.95 -12.40
CA SER A 27 -6.66 -7.71 -11.65
C SER A 27 -7.26 -6.67 -12.58
N ALA A 28 -7.86 -5.65 -11.98
CA ALA A 28 -8.36 -4.48 -12.68
C ALA A 28 -7.96 -3.23 -11.90
N ALA A 29 -7.77 -2.12 -12.60
CA ALA A 29 -7.63 -0.83 -11.93
C ALA A 29 -8.86 -0.53 -11.07
N PRO A 30 -8.73 0.33 -10.05
CA PRO A 30 -9.89 0.72 -9.28
C PRO A 30 -11.02 1.30 -10.14
N PRO A 31 -12.28 0.95 -9.85
CA PRO A 31 -13.41 1.25 -10.74
C PRO A 31 -13.84 2.71 -10.75
N TRP A 32 -13.27 3.55 -9.88
CA TRP A 32 -13.63 4.97 -9.79
C TRP A 32 -12.90 5.82 -10.86
N PRO A 33 -13.50 6.93 -11.33
CA PRO A 33 -12.96 7.72 -12.45
C PRO A 33 -11.51 8.18 -12.28
N SER A 34 -11.07 8.47 -11.05
CA SER A 34 -9.71 8.94 -10.79
C SER A 34 -8.64 7.85 -10.90
N LYS A 35 -9.05 6.56 -10.92
CA LYS A 35 -8.20 5.36 -10.82
C LYS A 35 -7.18 5.40 -9.67
N ARG A 36 -7.35 6.30 -8.69
CA ARG A 36 -6.40 6.49 -7.59
C ARG A 36 -6.41 5.28 -6.66
N SER A 37 -5.29 4.58 -6.50
CA SER A 37 -5.12 3.53 -5.50
C SER A 37 -4.20 4.02 -4.40
N LEU A 38 -4.50 3.70 -3.14
CA LEU A 38 -3.58 3.99 -2.04
C LEU A 38 -2.42 2.98 -2.08
N ASP A 39 -1.20 3.48 -2.18
CA ASP A 39 0.01 2.68 -2.01
C ASP A 39 0.56 2.88 -0.60
N ARG A 40 0.70 1.79 0.15
CA ARG A 40 1.28 1.82 1.48
C ARG A 40 2.78 1.53 1.37
N ILE A 41 3.57 2.58 1.55
CA ILE A 41 5.03 2.46 1.57
C ILE A 41 5.49 2.15 3.00
N HIS A 42 6.34 1.12 3.14
CA HIS A 42 7.03 0.81 4.39
C HIS A 42 8.48 1.30 4.30
N PRO A 43 8.81 2.47 4.87
CA PRO A 43 10.17 2.99 4.80
C PRO A 43 11.14 2.15 5.63
N LEU A 44 12.36 1.98 5.12
CA LEU A 44 13.48 1.54 5.95
C LEU A 44 14.03 2.76 6.70
N ILE A 45 14.01 2.71 8.02
CA ILE A 45 14.38 3.84 8.88
C ILE A 45 15.60 3.47 9.74
N ALA A 46 16.65 4.29 9.67
CA ALA A 46 17.75 4.25 10.63
C ALA A 46 17.43 5.15 11.82
N LEU A 47 17.29 4.55 13.01
CA LEU A 47 17.05 5.31 14.24
C LEU A 47 18.32 6.04 14.66
N LYS A 48 18.23 7.36 14.86
CA LYS A 48 19.36 8.19 15.31
C LYS A 48 19.94 7.74 16.67
N SER A 49 19.11 7.11 17.51
CA SER A 49 19.50 6.57 18.82
C SER A 49 20.23 5.21 18.75
N SER A 50 20.32 4.60 17.57
CA SER A 50 21.01 3.32 17.40
C SER A 50 22.51 3.45 17.67
N LYS A 51 23.13 2.40 18.21
CA LYS A 51 24.60 2.31 18.31
C LYS A 51 25.26 1.95 16.97
N ASN A 52 24.46 1.58 15.96
CA ASN A 52 24.91 1.08 14.65
C ASN A 52 24.32 1.88 13.49
N VAL A 53 24.21 3.21 13.62
CA VAL A 53 23.59 4.08 12.59
C VAL A 53 24.26 3.91 11.22
N ASP A 54 25.59 3.89 11.16
CA ASP A 54 26.33 3.78 9.91
C ASP A 54 26.06 2.46 9.19
N GLY A 55 26.03 1.35 9.94
CA GLY A 55 25.67 0.04 9.40
C GLY A 55 24.24 0.00 8.88
N ALA A 56 23.29 0.62 9.60
CA ALA A 56 21.90 0.74 9.15
C ALA A 56 21.79 1.56 7.86
N LEU A 57 22.49 2.69 7.77
CA LEU A 57 22.52 3.51 6.55
C LEU A 57 23.15 2.78 5.36
N ALA A 58 24.23 2.03 5.59
CA ALA A 58 24.86 1.20 4.57
C ALA A 58 23.91 0.11 4.06
N PHE A 59 23.18 -0.56 4.95
CA PHE A 59 22.17 -1.54 4.58
C PHE A 59 21.02 -0.92 3.78
N ILE A 60 20.49 0.24 4.21
CA ILE A 60 19.42 0.95 3.48
C ILE A 60 19.90 1.29 2.07
N LYS A 61 21.12 1.83 1.92
CA LYS A 61 21.68 2.15 0.61
C LYS A 61 21.85 0.92 -0.27
N PHE A 62 22.31 -0.20 0.29
CA PHE A 62 22.40 -1.47 -0.41
C PHE A 62 21.02 -1.94 -0.89
N ALA A 63 20.03 -2.02 0.01
CA ALA A 63 18.68 -2.51 -0.31
C ALA A 63 17.98 -1.65 -1.37
N MET A 64 18.23 -0.33 -1.35
CA MET A 64 17.65 0.64 -2.29
C MET A 64 18.35 0.69 -3.66
N ALA A 65 19.41 -0.09 -3.89
CA ALA A 65 19.97 -0.21 -5.23
C ALA A 65 18.97 -0.91 -6.18
N PRO A 66 18.81 -0.47 -7.43
CA PRO A 66 17.77 -0.97 -8.34
C PRO A 66 17.67 -2.50 -8.43
N ASP A 67 18.80 -3.19 -8.62
CA ASP A 67 18.80 -4.65 -8.80
C ASP A 67 18.59 -5.41 -7.48
N ASN A 68 19.04 -4.86 -6.36
CA ASN A 68 18.76 -5.44 -5.04
C ASN A 68 17.28 -5.32 -4.70
N MET A 69 16.68 -4.15 -4.97
CA MET A 69 15.25 -3.94 -4.83
C MET A 69 14.46 -4.85 -5.78
N ALA A 70 14.87 -4.97 -7.05
CA ALA A 70 14.24 -5.87 -8.01
C ALA A 70 14.28 -7.33 -7.55
N ALA A 71 15.41 -7.81 -7.04
CA ALA A 71 15.54 -9.16 -6.51
C ALA A 71 14.62 -9.40 -5.30
N LEU A 72 14.54 -8.44 -4.37
CA LEU A 72 13.63 -8.52 -3.22
C LEU A 72 12.17 -8.57 -3.68
N MET A 73 11.80 -7.74 -4.64
CA MET A 73 10.44 -7.68 -5.18
C MET A 73 10.06 -8.97 -5.92
N GLU A 74 10.95 -9.51 -6.74
CA GLU A 74 10.75 -10.77 -7.47
C GLU A 74 10.49 -11.93 -6.50
N GLN A 75 11.32 -12.07 -5.46
CA GLN A 75 11.17 -13.11 -4.44
C GLN A 75 9.82 -13.04 -3.72
N ASN A 76 9.30 -11.83 -3.52
CA ASN A 76 8.06 -11.58 -2.77
C ASN A 76 6.85 -11.31 -3.68
N LEU A 77 6.95 -11.58 -4.99
CA LEU A 77 5.93 -11.26 -6.00
C LEU A 77 5.36 -9.83 -5.90
N TYR A 78 6.20 -8.87 -5.52
CA TYR A 78 5.81 -7.48 -5.42
C TYR A 78 5.89 -6.83 -6.79
N VAL A 79 4.78 -6.28 -7.30
CA VAL A 79 4.70 -5.81 -8.70
C VAL A 79 4.61 -4.30 -8.85
N ILE A 80 4.55 -3.58 -7.73
CA ILE A 80 4.56 -2.11 -7.68
C ILE A 80 5.89 -1.67 -7.09
N PRO A 81 6.82 -1.10 -7.87
CA PRO A 81 8.13 -0.72 -7.36
C PRO A 81 8.05 0.51 -6.45
N PRO A 82 8.67 0.48 -5.27
CA PRO A 82 8.80 1.70 -4.47
C PRO A 82 9.77 2.67 -5.16
N TYR A 83 9.38 3.94 -5.25
CA TYR A 83 10.22 5.06 -5.72
C TYR A 83 10.79 4.93 -7.14
N ASP A 84 10.12 4.20 -8.05
CA ASP A 84 10.55 3.90 -9.42
C ASP A 84 11.93 3.19 -9.53
N LEU A 85 12.50 2.69 -8.43
CA LEU A 85 13.86 2.17 -8.42
C LEU A 85 13.96 0.84 -9.15
N ALA A 86 13.11 -0.13 -8.80
CA ALA A 86 13.08 -1.41 -9.49
C ALA A 86 12.50 -1.30 -10.91
N ALA A 87 11.68 -0.28 -11.21
CA ALA A 87 11.21 -0.02 -12.59
C ALA A 87 12.36 0.25 -13.58
N LYS A 88 13.54 0.67 -13.07
CA LYS A 88 14.76 0.90 -13.85
C LYS A 88 15.56 -0.39 -14.11
N SER A 89 15.20 -1.51 -13.47
CA SER A 89 15.87 -2.81 -13.67
C SER A 89 15.20 -3.59 -14.80
N GLU A 90 15.97 -4.02 -15.80
CA GLU A 90 15.47 -4.89 -16.89
C GLU A 90 15.00 -6.26 -16.36
N LYS A 91 15.61 -6.72 -15.26
CA LYS A 91 15.21 -7.95 -14.58
C LYS A 91 13.78 -7.82 -14.04
N PHE A 92 13.46 -6.66 -13.47
CA PHE A 92 12.13 -6.40 -12.95
C PHE A 92 11.09 -6.29 -14.06
N LYS A 93 11.42 -5.64 -15.19
CA LYS A 93 10.54 -5.61 -16.37
C LYS A 93 10.21 -7.01 -16.88
N SER A 94 11.23 -7.87 -16.97
CA SER A 94 11.06 -9.27 -17.38
C SER A 94 10.18 -10.05 -16.39
N PHE A 95 10.39 -9.83 -15.09
CA PHE A 95 9.57 -10.40 -14.02
C PHE A 95 8.10 -9.98 -14.11
N LEU A 96 7.75 -8.83 -14.66
CA LEU A 96 6.34 -8.43 -14.79
C LEU A 96 5.65 -9.03 -16.02
N ALA A 97 6.40 -9.35 -17.08
CA ALA A 97 5.86 -9.72 -18.38
C ALA A 97 5.08 -11.06 -18.39
N ASP A 98 5.38 -11.96 -17.46
CA ASP A 98 4.80 -13.31 -17.38
C ASP A 98 3.56 -13.39 -16.45
N LYS A 99 3.10 -12.27 -15.87
CA LYS A 99 2.04 -12.26 -14.86
C LYS A 99 0.71 -11.72 -15.41
N PRO A 100 -0.31 -12.58 -15.57
CA PRO A 100 -1.58 -12.18 -16.19
C PRO A 100 -2.42 -11.21 -15.34
N TRP A 101 -2.07 -11.03 -14.08
CA TRP A 101 -2.76 -10.19 -13.11
C TRP A 101 -2.01 -8.87 -12.81
N VAL A 102 -0.94 -8.53 -13.51
CA VAL A 102 -0.18 -7.28 -13.24
C VAL A 102 -0.86 -6.03 -13.82
N THR A 103 -1.65 -6.17 -14.89
CA THR A 103 -2.24 -5.05 -15.64
C THR A 103 -3.06 -4.09 -14.77
N GLY A 104 -3.95 -4.59 -13.91
CA GLY A 104 -4.72 -3.74 -13.02
C GLY A 104 -3.89 -2.95 -12.01
N TYR A 105 -2.74 -3.48 -11.58
CA TYR A 105 -1.81 -2.76 -10.71
C TYR A 105 -1.06 -1.65 -11.48
N GLN A 106 -0.71 -1.89 -12.74
CA GLN A 106 -0.04 -0.93 -13.62
C GLN A 106 -0.96 0.20 -14.09
N GLU A 107 -2.25 -0.10 -14.30
CA GLU A 107 -3.25 0.89 -14.71
C GLU A 107 -3.75 1.78 -13.55
N ALA A 108 -3.52 1.37 -12.30
CA ALA A 108 -3.90 2.13 -11.12
C ALA A 108 -2.95 3.33 -10.91
N LYS A 109 -3.53 4.50 -10.63
CA LYS A 109 -2.76 5.68 -10.24
C LYS A 109 -2.41 5.60 -8.76
N GLN A 110 -1.22 5.12 -8.43
CA GLN A 110 -0.78 5.03 -7.04
C GLN A 110 -0.66 6.42 -6.42
N VAL A 111 -1.19 6.57 -5.20
CA VAL A 111 -1.05 7.78 -4.38
C VAL A 111 -0.65 7.38 -2.97
N SER A 112 0.23 8.18 -2.36
CA SER A 112 0.67 7.94 -0.99
C SER A 112 -0.39 8.39 0.02
N PRO A 113 -0.33 7.88 1.26
CA PRO A 113 -1.12 8.39 2.38
C PRO A 113 -1.00 9.91 2.56
N ILE A 114 0.17 10.49 2.29
CA ILE A 114 0.42 11.93 2.38
C ILE A 114 -0.39 12.70 1.34
N ASP A 115 -0.47 12.18 0.10
CA ASP A 115 -1.25 12.79 -0.98
C ASP A 115 -2.78 12.79 -0.73
N VAL A 116 -3.22 12.15 0.34
CA VAL A 116 -4.63 12.03 0.73
C VAL A 116 -4.91 12.68 2.07
N MET A 117 -4.04 12.48 3.06
CA MET A 117 -4.25 12.89 4.46
C MET A 117 -3.36 14.04 4.91
N GLY A 118 -2.39 14.47 4.08
CA GLY A 118 -1.40 15.48 4.44
C GLY A 118 -0.56 15.07 5.65
N ASP A 119 -0.05 16.07 6.37
CA ASP A 119 0.80 15.87 7.54
C ASP A 119 0.06 15.23 8.72
N PHE A 120 -1.27 15.29 8.72
CA PHE A 120 -2.10 14.71 9.79
C PHE A 120 -1.85 13.21 9.99
N ALA A 121 -1.46 12.50 8.93
CA ALA A 121 -1.09 11.09 8.99
C ALA A 121 0.13 10.79 9.88
N TYR A 122 0.97 11.79 10.17
CA TYR A 122 2.18 11.65 10.99
C TYR A 122 2.07 12.29 12.37
N VAL A 123 1.07 13.13 12.57
CA VAL A 123 0.98 14.01 13.72
C VAL A 123 0.21 13.36 14.88
N ASP A 124 -0.78 12.52 14.58
CA ASP A 124 -1.58 11.89 15.63
C ASP A 124 -2.05 10.47 15.26
N ASP A 125 -1.75 9.49 16.13
CA ASP A 125 -2.10 8.08 15.94
C ASP A 125 -3.62 7.81 16.09
N GLN A 126 -4.38 8.79 16.59
CA GLN A 126 -5.82 8.72 16.73
C GLN A 126 -6.57 8.94 15.43
N PHE A 127 -5.94 9.51 14.38
CA PHE A 127 -6.63 9.72 13.10
C PHE A 127 -7.25 8.42 12.58
N GLY A 128 -6.43 7.38 12.44
CA GLY A 128 -6.87 6.09 11.93
C GLY A 128 -7.92 5.45 12.84
N ARG A 129 -7.78 5.62 14.16
CA ARG A 129 -8.73 5.10 15.15
C ARG A 129 -10.10 5.76 15.02
N ILE A 130 -10.14 7.09 14.91
CA ILE A 130 -11.37 7.88 14.73
C ILE A 130 -12.09 7.48 13.46
N ILE A 131 -11.37 7.39 12.33
CA ILE A 131 -11.96 6.96 11.05
C ILE A 131 -12.55 5.55 11.18
N MET A 132 -11.80 4.59 11.71
CA MET A 132 -12.25 3.19 11.81
C MET A 132 -13.46 3.02 12.73
N GLN A 133 -13.48 3.69 13.88
CA GLN A 133 -14.61 3.61 14.82
C GLN A 133 -15.90 4.15 14.20
N ASN A 134 -15.83 5.27 13.49
CA ASN A 134 -16.99 5.84 12.82
C ASN A 134 -17.42 5.00 11.61
N LEU A 135 -16.47 4.52 10.79
CA LEU A 135 -16.78 3.66 9.65
C LEU A 135 -17.46 2.36 10.07
N GLN A 136 -17.02 1.73 11.17
CA GLN A 136 -17.68 0.55 11.73
C GLN A 136 -19.16 0.81 12.05
N SER A 137 -19.54 2.03 12.40
CA SER A 137 -20.93 2.39 12.65
C SER A 137 -21.75 2.48 11.36
N ALA A 138 -21.14 2.88 10.24
CA ALA A 138 -21.79 2.86 8.93
C ALA A 138 -21.99 1.44 8.37
N LEU A 139 -21.18 0.46 8.81
CA LEU A 139 -21.30 -0.94 8.38
C LEU A 139 -22.43 -1.71 9.10
N LYS A 140 -23.03 -1.13 10.14
CA LYS A 140 -24.17 -1.73 10.86
C LYS A 140 -25.47 -1.57 10.04
N PRO A 141 -26.48 -2.45 10.23
CA PRO A 141 -27.79 -2.26 9.60
C PRO A 141 -28.37 -0.87 9.91
N GLY A 142 -28.82 -0.16 8.86
CA GLY A 142 -29.32 1.22 8.99
C GLY A 142 -28.22 2.29 9.13
N GLY A 143 -26.94 1.90 9.08
CA GLY A 143 -25.81 2.82 9.13
C GLY A 143 -25.71 3.71 7.87
N SER A 144 -25.22 4.94 8.06
CA SER A 144 -25.00 5.90 6.99
C SER A 144 -23.52 6.28 6.92
N VAL A 145 -22.91 6.08 5.75
CA VAL A 145 -21.52 6.50 5.49
C VAL A 145 -21.38 8.01 5.71
N LYS A 146 -22.35 8.80 5.24
CA LYS A 146 -22.32 10.25 5.40
C LYS A 146 -22.32 10.62 6.88
N THR A 147 -23.24 10.08 7.66
CA THR A 147 -23.35 10.38 9.10
C THR A 147 -22.09 9.98 9.85
N ALA A 148 -21.53 8.81 9.54
CA ALA A 148 -20.27 8.35 10.13
C ALA A 148 -19.11 9.29 9.80
N MET A 149 -18.95 9.67 8.53
CA MET A 149 -17.84 10.54 8.12
C MET A 149 -18.01 11.99 8.60
N ASP A 150 -19.24 12.50 8.68
CA ASP A 150 -19.52 13.80 9.30
C ASP A 150 -19.12 13.80 10.80
N ALA A 151 -19.37 12.70 11.50
CA ALA A 151 -18.96 12.54 12.91
C ALA A 151 -17.43 12.42 13.05
N ALA A 152 -16.79 11.65 12.16
CA ALA A 152 -15.33 11.54 12.12
C ALA A 152 -14.67 12.90 11.86
N GLN A 153 -15.17 13.66 10.88
CA GLN A 153 -14.69 15.00 10.55
C GLN A 153 -14.71 15.92 11.78
N LYS A 154 -15.83 15.98 12.51
CA LYS A 154 -15.94 16.79 13.73
C LYS A 154 -14.92 16.40 14.80
N GLN A 155 -14.67 15.09 14.98
CA GLN A 155 -13.68 14.59 15.95
C GLN A 155 -12.26 14.96 15.52
N LEU A 156 -11.95 14.84 14.22
CA LEU A 156 -10.66 15.20 13.66
C LEU A 156 -10.39 16.70 13.72
N GLU A 157 -11.39 17.55 13.45
CA GLU A 157 -11.28 19.00 13.62
C GLU A 157 -11.04 19.42 15.08
N ALA A 158 -11.68 18.72 16.02
CA ALA A 158 -11.43 18.94 17.45
C ALA A 158 -10.03 18.47 17.87
N LEU A 159 -9.53 17.38 17.26
CA LEU A 159 -8.17 16.88 17.48
C LEU A 159 -7.12 17.85 16.92
N ALA A 160 -7.33 18.34 15.69
CA ALA A 160 -6.43 19.29 15.03
C ALA A 160 -6.20 20.59 15.82
N LYS A 161 -7.15 21.00 16.67
CA LYS A 161 -7.00 22.17 17.55
C LYS A 161 -6.12 21.93 18.78
N LYS A 162 -5.77 20.67 19.07
CA LYS A 162 -4.97 20.27 20.23
C LYS A 162 -3.51 20.01 19.89
N VAL A 163 -3.17 19.92 18.61
CA VAL A 163 -1.82 19.62 18.11
C VAL A 163 -1.15 20.85 17.53
#